data_AF-A0A1H5CF27-F1
#
_entry.id   AF-A0A1H5CF27-F1
#
_cell.length_a   1.000
_cell.length_b   1.000
_cell.length_c   1.000
_cell.angle_alpha   90.00
_cell.angle_beta   90.00
_cell.angle_gamma   90.00
#
_symmetry.space_group_name_H-M   'P 1'
#
loop_
_entity.id
_entity.type
_entity.pdbx_description
1 polymer ?
#
loop_
_entity_poly.entity_id
_entity_poly.type
_entity_poly.pdbx_seq_one_letter_code
_entity_poly.pdbx_strand_id
1 'polypeptide(L)'
;MTDTPNLYQELKDALAQFKQFLDSNTTSLKPVIATLKPILPQIGDLLTKLIALMGQLKDAINNIKLTDPGGLAQVSQFTTGVTTLLQKAETLLPQQKSAIDDVLGAANVVTGLPSLSAVKQDILDLLTGIIDDLNTLNK
;
A
#
# COMPACT_ATOMS: atom_id res chain seq x y z
N MET A 1 9.65 5.16 21.14
CA MET A 1 8.28 5.03 20.59
C MET A 1 8.43 4.19 19.34
N THR A 2 7.98 2.95 19.35
CA THR A 2 8.10 2.07 18.19
C THR A 2 7.11 2.57 17.15
N ASP A 3 7.61 3.26 16.12
CA ASP A 3 6.93 3.41 14.84
C ASP A 3 6.38 2.03 14.50
N THR A 4 5.08 1.82 14.68
CA THR A 4 4.42 0.64 14.16
C THR A 4 4.28 0.99 12.68
N PRO A 5 5.17 0.52 11.80
CA PRO A 5 4.99 0.80 10.40
C PRO A 5 3.61 0.23 10.08
N ASN A 6 2.79 1.06 9.46
CA ASN A 6 1.38 0.75 9.24
C ASN A 6 1.32 -0.63 8.54
N LEU A 7 0.78 -1.66 9.21
CA LEU A 7 0.75 -3.04 8.70
C LEU A 7 0.20 -3.12 7.26
N TYR A 8 -0.72 -2.21 6.92
CA TYR A 8 -1.27 -2.09 5.57
C TYR A 8 -0.25 -1.57 4.55
N GLN A 9 0.63 -0.66 4.97
CA GLN A 9 1.73 -0.17 4.14
C GLN A 9 2.78 -1.26 3.92
N GLU A 10 3.16 -2.01 4.97
CA GLU A 10 4.08 -3.15 4.81
C GLU A 10 3.52 -4.21 3.85
N LEU A 11 2.22 -4.54 3.99
CA LEU A 11 1.54 -5.46 3.09
C LEU A 11 1.51 -4.92 1.66
N LYS A 12 1.16 -3.64 1.48
CA LYS A 12 1.18 -2.97 0.19
C LYS A 12 2.56 -3.07 -0.46
N ASP A 13 3.62 -2.78 0.29
CA ASP A 13 4.99 -2.78 -0.23
C ASP A 13 5.44 -4.18 -0.64
N ALA A 14 5.11 -5.21 0.16
CA ALA A 14 5.39 -6.61 -0.18
C ALA A 14 4.64 -7.06 -1.45
N LEU A 15 3.36 -6.70 -1.56
CA LEU A 15 2.56 -6.99 -2.76
C LEU A 15 3.09 -6.25 -3.99
N ALA A 16 3.50 -4.99 -3.84
CA ALA A 16 4.09 -4.22 -4.93
C ALA A 16 5.40 -4.84 -5.43
N GLN A 17 6.28 -5.27 -4.53
CA GLN A 17 7.52 -5.97 -4.90
C GLN A 17 7.24 -7.28 -5.64
N PHE A 18 6.27 -8.07 -5.17
CA PHE A 18 5.90 -9.31 -5.84
C PHE A 18 5.26 -9.07 -7.20
N LYS A 19 4.37 -8.07 -7.31
CA LYS A 19 3.77 -7.67 -8.58
C LYS A 19 4.83 -7.22 -9.58
N GLN A 20 5.80 -6.39 -9.15
CA GLN A 20 6.91 -5.95 -9.99
C GLN A 20 7.75 -7.14 -10.52
N PHE A 21 7.98 -8.14 -9.67
CA PHE A 21 8.62 -9.37 -10.10
C PHE A 21 7.79 -10.09 -11.17
N LEU A 22 6.49 -10.27 -10.97
CA LEU A 22 5.60 -10.89 -11.96
C LEU A 22 5.57 -10.11 -13.27
N ASP A 23 5.43 -8.78 -13.23
CA ASP A 23 5.44 -7.93 -14.42
C ASP A 23 6.70 -8.10 -15.25
N SER A 24 7.85 -8.13 -14.57
CA SER A 24 9.16 -8.23 -15.22
C SER A 24 9.43 -9.62 -15.81
N ASN A 25 8.78 -10.67 -15.27
CA ASN A 25 9.15 -12.06 -15.56
C ASN A 25 8.05 -12.88 -16.21
N THR A 26 6.78 -12.45 -16.24
CA THR A 26 5.65 -13.26 -16.70
C THR A 26 5.83 -13.75 -18.14
N THR A 27 6.29 -12.88 -19.04
CA THR A 27 6.55 -13.24 -20.44
C THR A 27 7.60 -14.34 -20.58
N SER A 28 8.64 -14.32 -19.75
CA SER A 28 9.73 -15.31 -19.76
C SER A 28 9.36 -16.60 -19.02
N LEU A 29 8.59 -16.49 -17.93
CA LEU A 29 8.16 -17.62 -17.11
C LEU A 29 7.09 -18.46 -17.79
N LYS A 30 6.17 -17.84 -18.54
CA LYS A 30 5.05 -18.54 -19.18
C LYS A 30 5.46 -19.76 -20.02
N PRO A 31 6.38 -19.67 -21.00
CA PRO A 31 6.77 -20.84 -21.80
C PRO A 31 7.47 -21.92 -20.97
N VAL A 32 8.25 -21.51 -19.96
CA VAL A 32 8.95 -22.43 -19.06
C VAL A 32 7.95 -23.21 -18.20
N ILE A 33 6.98 -22.51 -17.59
CA ILE A 33 5.92 -23.12 -16.79
C ILE A 33 5.06 -24.04 -17.64
N ALA A 34 4.66 -23.63 -18.84
CA ALA A 34 3.88 -24.47 -19.75
C ALA A 34 4.62 -25.78 -20.12
N THR A 35 5.94 -25.71 -20.28
CA THR A 35 6.78 -26.89 -20.58
C THR A 35 6.97 -27.78 -19.35
N LEU A 36 7.15 -27.19 -18.17
CA LEU A 36 7.43 -27.94 -16.93
C LEU A 36 6.16 -28.51 -16.30
N LYS A 37 4.99 -27.88 -16.46
CA LYS A 37 3.75 -28.29 -15.79
C LYS A 37 3.31 -29.75 -16.06
N PRO A 38 3.44 -30.30 -17.29
CA PRO A 38 3.18 -31.73 -17.53
C PRO A 38 4.21 -32.67 -16.87
N ILE A 39 5.43 -32.20 -16.65
CA ILE A 39 6.55 -32.98 -16.08
C ILE A 39 6.53 -32.93 -14.55
N LEU A 40 6.28 -31.74 -14.00
CA LEU A 40 6.11 -31.46 -12.57
C LEU A 40 4.72 -30.84 -12.34
N PRO A 41 3.68 -31.66 -12.11
CA PRO A 41 2.33 -31.19 -11.79
C PRO A 41 2.29 -30.27 -10.56
N GLN A 42 3.25 -30.43 -9.64
CA GLN A 42 3.41 -29.61 -8.44
C GLN A 42 3.52 -28.10 -8.74
N ILE A 43 4.02 -27.71 -9.92
CA ILE A 43 4.07 -26.31 -10.35
C ILE A 43 2.66 -25.77 -10.58
N GLY A 44 1.79 -26.55 -11.22
CA GLY A 44 0.38 -26.20 -11.41
C GLY A 44 -0.39 -26.15 -10.08
N ASP A 45 -0.11 -27.09 -9.17
CA ASP A 45 -0.70 -27.09 -7.83
C ASP A 45 -0.26 -25.88 -7.01
N LEU A 46 1.03 -25.51 -7.09
CA LEU A 46 1.57 -24.34 -6.42
C LEU A 46 0.88 -23.06 -6.91
N LEU A 47 0.79 -22.86 -8.23
CA LEU A 47 0.12 -21.70 -8.82
C LEU A 47 -1.35 -21.63 -8.39
N THR A 48 -2.05 -22.76 -8.42
CA THR A 48 -3.46 -22.84 -8.02
C THR A 48 -3.66 -22.47 -6.55
N LYS A 49 -2.82 -23.02 -5.65
CA LYS A 49 -2.87 -22.70 -4.22
C LYS A 49 -2.52 -21.24 -3.95
N LEU A 50 -1.55 -20.68 -4.69
CA LEU A 50 -1.18 -19.28 -4.55
C LEU A 50 -2.29 -18.35 -5.01
N ILE A 51 -2.93 -18.63 -6.15
CA ILE A 51 -4.11 -17.88 -6.64
C ILE A 51 -5.22 -17.91 -5.59
N ALA A 52 -5.52 -19.08 -5.02
CA ALA A 52 -6.54 -19.22 -3.98
C ALA A 52 -6.21 -18.40 -2.72
N LEU A 53 -4.95 -18.45 -2.25
CA LEU A 53 -4.50 -17.68 -1.10
C LEU A 53 -4.58 -16.17 -1.35
N MET A 54 -4.17 -15.69 -2.52
CA MET A 54 -4.30 -14.27 -2.88
C MET A 54 -5.75 -13.83 -2.96
N GLY A 55 -6.65 -14.70 -3.44
CA GLY A 55 -8.10 -14.46 -3.43
C GLY A 55 -8.66 -14.34 -2.01
N GLN A 56 -8.28 -15.26 -1.11
CA GLN A 56 -8.68 -15.20 0.31
C GLN A 56 -8.16 -13.94 1.00
N LEU A 57 -6.92 -13.54 0.71
CA LEU A 57 -6.34 -12.30 1.21
C LEU A 57 -7.11 -11.09 0.69
N LYS A 58 -7.46 -11.06 -0.59
CA LYS A 58 -8.29 -10.00 -1.19
C LYS A 58 -9.65 -9.91 -0.50
N ASP A 59 -10.32 -11.03 -0.28
CA ASP A 59 -11.61 -11.08 0.41
C ASP A 59 -11.49 -10.60 1.86
N ALA A 60 -10.45 -11.05 2.58
CA ALA A 60 -10.17 -10.60 3.93
C ALA A 60 -9.98 -9.07 3.98
N ILE A 61 -9.12 -8.51 3.13
CA ILE A 61 -8.90 -7.06 3.03
C ILE A 61 -10.18 -6.32 2.66
N ASN A 62 -10.95 -6.82 1.70
CA ASN A 62 -12.20 -6.21 1.28
C ASN A 62 -13.22 -6.15 2.44
N ASN A 63 -13.29 -7.22 3.25
CA ASN A 63 -14.15 -7.34 4.42
C ASN A 63 -13.68 -6.53 5.63
N ILE A 64 -12.46 -5.99 5.63
CA ILE A 64 -12.03 -5.05 6.66
C ILE A 64 -12.94 -3.83 6.58
N LYS A 65 -13.83 -3.72 7.56
CA LYS A 65 -14.55 -2.49 7.81
C LYS A 65 -13.53 -1.48 8.29
N LEU A 66 -13.22 -0.54 7.42
CA LEU A 66 -12.58 0.71 7.82
C LEU A 66 -13.62 1.53 8.58
N THR A 67 -13.98 1.08 9.76
CA THR A 67 -14.54 1.97 10.77
C THR A 67 -13.44 2.95 11.08
N ASP A 68 -13.50 4.13 10.45
CA ASP A 68 -12.79 5.30 10.97
C ASP A 68 -13.12 5.33 12.47
N PRO A 69 -12.13 5.17 13.37
CA PRO A 69 -12.40 5.29 14.81
C PRO A 69 -12.98 6.66 15.17
N GLY A 70 -13.08 7.58 14.20
CA GLY A 70 -13.23 8.99 14.40
C GLY A 70 -11.84 9.53 14.71
N GLY A 71 -11.33 10.44 13.90
CA GLY A 71 -10.07 11.09 14.19
C GLY A 71 -9.27 11.48 12.97
N LEU A 72 -9.36 10.79 11.83
CA LEU A 72 -8.57 11.16 10.65
C LEU A 72 -8.99 12.53 10.09
N ALA A 73 -10.30 12.80 10.06
CA ALA A 73 -10.81 14.12 9.73
C ALA A 73 -10.37 15.18 10.75
N GLN A 74 -10.37 14.85 12.05
CA GLN A 74 -9.94 15.75 13.13
C GLN A 74 -8.43 15.99 13.10
N VAL A 75 -7.62 14.99 12.75
CA VAL A 75 -6.16 15.11 12.57
C VAL A 75 -5.86 15.96 11.35
N SER A 76 -6.59 15.78 10.24
CA SER A 76 -6.47 16.62 9.05
C SER A 76 -6.89 18.08 9.33
N GLN A 77 -7.97 18.29 10.09
CA GLN A 77 -8.38 19.62 10.55
C GLN A 77 -7.35 20.23 11.50
N PHE A 78 -6.80 19.43 12.42
CA PHE A 78 -5.75 19.86 13.35
C PHE A 78 -4.48 20.28 12.60
N THR A 79 -3.98 19.46 11.68
CA THR A 79 -2.79 19.81 10.88
C THR A 79 -3.05 21.03 10.01
N THR A 80 -4.24 21.15 9.40
CA THR A 80 -4.62 22.37 8.66
C THR A 80 -4.60 23.61 9.55
N GLY A 81 -5.12 23.49 10.78
CA GLY A 81 -5.10 24.56 11.77
C GLY A 81 -3.69 24.94 12.22
N VAL A 82 -2.83 23.94 12.45
CA VAL A 82 -1.41 24.14 12.80
C VAL A 82 -0.67 24.83 11.65
N THR A 83 -0.83 24.37 10.41
CA THR A 83 -0.22 25.00 9.22
C THR A 83 -0.66 26.46 9.09
N THR A 84 -1.97 26.73 9.24
CA THR A 84 -2.52 28.08 9.16
C THR A 84 -1.98 28.98 10.29
N LEU A 85 -1.87 28.46 11.51
CA LEU A 85 -1.32 29.18 12.65
C LEU A 85 0.16 29.52 12.42
N LEU A 86 0.96 28.55 11.97
CA LEU A 86 2.39 28.69 11.75
C LEU A 86 2.72 29.66 10.62
N GLN A 87 1.97 29.61 9.50
CA GLN A 87 2.11 30.58 8.40
C GLN A 87 1.82 32.02 8.86
N LYS A 88 0.83 32.22 9.74
CA LYS A 88 0.58 33.54 10.33
C LYS A 88 1.66 33.93 11.35
N ALA A 89 2.11 32.99 12.18
CA ALA A 89 3.16 33.24 13.15
C ALA A 89 4.49 33.62 12.49
N GLU A 90 4.80 33.07 11.30
CA GLU A 90 5.99 33.42 10.52
C GLU A 90 6.07 34.91 10.21
N THR A 91 4.93 35.54 9.89
CA THR A 91 4.87 36.98 9.61
C THR A 91 5.16 37.85 10.83
N LEU A 92 4.93 37.33 12.04
CA LEU A 92 5.11 38.03 13.32
C LEU A 92 6.43 37.67 14.02
N LEU A 93 7.00 36.51 13.71
CA LEU A 93 8.21 35.95 14.31
C LEU A 93 9.20 35.50 13.21
N PRO A 94 9.65 36.40 12.32
CA PRO A 94 10.56 36.03 11.24
C PRO A 94 11.89 35.46 11.76
N GLN A 95 12.31 35.83 12.97
CA GLN A 95 13.49 35.26 13.64
C GLN A 95 13.33 33.77 14.04
N GLN A 96 12.11 33.23 14.06
CA GLN A 96 11.80 31.82 14.38
C GLN A 96 11.52 31.00 13.10
N LYS A 97 11.77 31.55 11.91
CA LYS A 97 11.41 30.93 10.63
C LYS A 97 11.89 29.47 10.50
N SER A 98 13.12 29.17 10.90
CA SER A 98 13.65 27.79 10.83
C SER A 98 12.82 26.80 11.64
N ALA A 99 12.44 27.16 12.87
CA ALA A 99 11.62 26.30 13.73
C ALA A 99 10.19 26.15 13.20
N ILE A 100 9.66 27.20 12.57
CA ILE A 100 8.35 27.19 11.91
C ILE A 100 8.37 26.25 10.69
N ASP A 101 9.41 26.34 9.85
CA ASP A 101 9.59 25.50 8.67
C ASP A 101 9.72 24.01 9.04
N ASP A 102 10.40 23.68 10.15
CA ASP A 102 10.51 22.31 10.66
C ASP A 102 9.15 21.72 11.04
N VAL A 103 8.32 22.49 11.76
CA VAL A 103 6.98 22.03 12.16
C VAL A 103 6.02 21.97 10.96
N LEU A 104 6.13 22.88 10.00
CA LEU A 104 5.41 22.81 8.73
C LEU A 104 5.78 21.57 7.93
N GLY A 105 7.07 21.19 7.93
CA GLY A 105 7.55 19.94 7.33
C GLY A 105 6.87 18.72 7.92
N ALA A 106 6.78 18.64 9.26
CA ALA A 106 6.07 17.55 9.95
C ALA A 106 4.57 17.54 9.65
N ALA A 107 3.91 18.71 9.65
CA ALA A 107 2.48 18.81 9.32
C ALA A 107 2.18 18.35 7.89
N ASN A 108 3.04 18.71 6.94
CA ASN A 108 2.92 18.31 5.53
C ASN A 108 3.07 16.80 5.34
N VAL A 109 3.97 16.14 6.07
CA VAL A 109 4.11 14.67 6.05
C VAL A 109 2.82 14.03 6.52
N VAL A 110 2.24 14.49 7.63
CA VAL A 110 0.99 13.94 8.18
C VAL A 110 -0.19 14.14 7.23
N THR A 111 -0.28 15.29 6.54
CA THR A 111 -1.34 15.54 5.55
C THR A 111 -1.12 14.80 4.22
N GLY A 112 0.13 14.50 3.88
CA GLY A 112 0.50 13.82 2.64
C GLY A 112 0.38 12.30 2.71
N LEU A 113 0.17 11.72 3.89
CA LEU A 113 -0.03 10.29 4.04
C LEU A 113 -1.35 9.87 3.37
N PRO A 114 -1.35 8.86 2.49
CA PRO A 114 -2.56 8.34 1.91
C PRO A 114 -3.52 7.87 3.01
N SER A 115 -4.81 8.17 2.83
CA SER A 115 -5.84 7.70 3.76
C SER A 115 -5.83 6.18 3.85
N LEU A 116 -6.25 5.63 5.00
CA LEU A 116 -6.34 4.17 5.18
C LEU A 116 -7.22 3.50 4.11
N SER A 117 -8.25 4.21 3.63
CA SER A 117 -9.10 3.78 2.51
C SER A 117 -8.35 3.73 1.18
N ALA A 118 -7.48 4.70 0.91
CA ALA A 118 -6.63 4.70 -0.29
C ALA A 118 -5.61 3.55 -0.23
N VAL A 119 -4.94 3.37 0.91
CA VAL A 119 -3.99 2.25 1.08
C VAL A 119 -4.69 0.89 0.94
N LYS A 120 -5.91 0.75 1.49
CA LYS A 120 -6.73 -0.45 1.28
C LYS A 120 -7.03 -0.68 -0.19
N GLN A 121 -7.42 0.36 -0.93
CA GLN A 121 -7.72 0.23 -2.36
C GLN A 121 -6.48 -0.18 -3.15
N ASP A 122 -5.33 0.44 -2.89
CA ASP A 122 -4.05 0.08 -3.53
C ASP A 122 -3.72 -1.41 -3.32
N ILE A 123 -3.94 -1.94 -2.10
CA ILE A 123 -3.73 -3.37 -1.79
C ILE A 123 -4.68 -4.25 -2.62
N LEU A 124 -5.96 -3.87 -2.73
CA LEU A 124 -6.95 -4.63 -3.50
C LEU A 124 -6.62 -4.66 -5.00
N ASP A 125 -6.11 -3.54 -5.52
CA ASP A 125 -5.70 -3.42 -6.92
C ASP A 125 -4.45 -4.26 -7.18
N LEU A 126 -3.46 -4.21 -6.29
CA LEU A 126 -2.26 -5.07 -6.35
C LEU A 126 -2.61 -6.55 -6.31
N LEU A 127 -3.48 -6.97 -5.38
CA LEU A 127 -3.92 -8.37 -5.29
C LEU A 127 -4.64 -8.83 -6.55
N THR A 128 -5.48 -7.97 -7.14
CA THR A 128 -6.16 -8.26 -8.40
C THR A 128 -5.16 -8.46 -9.53
N GLY A 129 -4.20 -7.56 -9.68
CA GLY A 129 -3.16 -7.69 -10.70
C GLY A 129 -2.29 -8.94 -10.52
N ILE A 130 -1.89 -9.27 -9.29
CA ILE A 130 -1.13 -10.50 -8.99
C ILE A 130 -1.92 -11.74 -9.40
N ILE A 131 -3.21 -11.80 -9.05
CA ILE A 131 -4.07 -12.93 -9.40
C ILE A 131 -4.17 -13.10 -10.93
N ASP A 132 -4.29 -12.00 -11.67
CA ASP A 132 -4.40 -12.03 -13.14
C ASP A 132 -3.10 -12.52 -13.80
N ASP A 133 -1.94 -12.09 -13.30
CA ASP A 133 -0.63 -12.54 -13.76
C ASP A 133 -0.43 -14.04 -13.47
N LEU A 134 -0.74 -14.48 -12.25
CA LEU A 134 -0.66 -15.89 -11.87
C LEU A 134 -1.61 -16.77 -12.70
N ASN A 135 -2.82 -16.30 -12.99
CA ASN A 135 -3.75 -16.97 -13.90
C ASN A 135 -3.19 -17.04 -15.32
N THR A 136 -2.45 -16.02 -15.77
CA THR A 136 -1.78 -16.04 -17.07
C THR A 136 -0.65 -17.07 -17.13
N LEU A 137 0.07 -17.26 -16.03
CA LEU A 137 1.11 -18.29 -15.89
C LEU A 137 0.54 -19.70 -15.74
N ASN A 138 -0.66 -19.84 -15.15
CA ASN A 138 -1.29 -21.14 -14.93
C ASN A 138 -2.05 -21.68 -16.17
N LYS A 139 -2.18 -20.89 -17.23
CA LYS A 139 -2.75 -21.32 -18.52
C LYS A 139 -1.73 -22.10 -19.32
#